data_AF-A0A5B6U7C5-F1
#
_entry.id   AF-A0A5B6U7C5-F1
#
_cell.length_a   1.000
_cell.length_b   1.000
_cell.length_c   1.000
_cell.angle_alpha   90.00
_cell.angle_beta   90.00
_cell.angle_gamma   90.00
#
_symmetry.space_group_name_H-M   'P 1'
#
loop_
_entity.id
_entity.type
_entity.pdbx_description
1 polymer ?
#
loop_
_entity_poly.entity_id
_entity_poly.type
_entity_poly.pdbx_seq_one_letter_code
_entity_poly.pdbx_strand_id
1 'polypeptide(L)'
;MIKKSSIALGSSVVSSGRAQGRIVGVYSSLYLVEVEGLTRGHDGFNYNGLLLLDGYDPKGRTDLWYYPKTALTVVSAPAREPTAPMTKSVLDLLRRKGAITSLEAQGVLRCRQLPARVLELKRLGHKIVTELKVDPTGQKYARYHLEVA
;
A
#
# COMPACT_ATOMS: atom_id res chain seq x y z
N MET A 1 -21.74 -13.29 -11.85
CA MET A 1 -21.08 -11.97 -11.77
C MET A 1 -19.93 -12.05 -10.76
N ILE A 2 -18.74 -12.44 -11.20
CA ILE A 2 -17.60 -12.66 -10.29
C ILE A 2 -17.01 -11.28 -9.95
N LYS A 3 -17.14 -10.85 -8.70
CA LYS A 3 -16.46 -9.66 -8.18
C LYS A 3 -14.96 -9.82 -8.48
N LYS A 4 -14.42 -8.98 -9.35
CA LYS A 4 -12.98 -8.85 -9.59
C LYS A 4 -12.33 -8.44 -8.26
N SER A 5 -11.88 -9.41 -7.48
CA SER A 5 -11.02 -9.18 -6.31
C SER A 5 -9.65 -8.72 -6.81
N SER A 6 -9.56 -7.47 -7.27
CA SER A 6 -8.34 -6.85 -7.80
C SER A 6 -7.38 -6.38 -6.69
N ILE A 7 -7.35 -7.08 -5.54
CA ILE A 7 -6.75 -6.58 -4.30
C ILE A 7 -5.96 -7.68 -3.62
N ALA A 8 -4.81 -8.06 -4.15
CA ALA A 8 -4.06 -9.13 -3.50
C ALA A 8 -2.58 -8.84 -3.45
N LEU A 9 -1.90 -8.79 -4.60
CA LEU A 9 -0.45 -8.62 -4.65
C LEU A 9 0.00 -7.40 -3.85
N GLY A 10 0.96 -7.60 -2.96
CA GLY A 10 1.52 -6.60 -2.06
C GLY A 10 0.75 -6.38 -0.76
N SER A 11 -0.43 -6.97 -0.58
CA SER A 11 -1.27 -6.76 0.61
C SER A 11 -0.75 -7.56 1.80
N SER A 12 -0.76 -6.94 2.99
CA SER A 12 -0.56 -7.66 4.25
C SER A 12 -1.82 -8.45 4.60
N VAL A 13 -1.63 -9.70 4.99
CA VAL A 13 -2.69 -10.63 5.38
C VAL A 13 -2.38 -11.27 6.72
N VAL A 14 -3.45 -11.69 7.39
CA VAL A 14 -3.40 -12.53 8.58
C VAL A 14 -4.18 -13.81 8.31
N SER A 15 -3.58 -14.95 8.62
CA SER A 15 -4.27 -16.24 8.67
C SER A 15 -4.65 -16.56 10.11
N SER A 16 -5.91 -16.97 10.31
CA SER A 16 -6.58 -17.38 11.55
C SER A 16 -5.64 -17.64 12.76
N GLY A 17 -5.19 -16.54 13.38
CA GLY A 17 -4.49 -16.53 14.67
C GLY A 17 -2.99 -16.87 14.69
N ARG A 18 -2.27 -17.11 13.57
CA ARG A 18 -0.86 -17.57 13.65
C ARG A 18 0.15 -16.97 12.67
N ALA A 19 -0.24 -16.53 11.48
CA ALA A 19 0.72 -16.09 10.47
C ALA A 19 0.34 -14.72 9.90
N GLN A 20 1.26 -13.77 9.98
CA GLN A 20 1.22 -12.50 9.27
C GLN A 20 2.13 -12.62 8.04
N GLY A 21 1.70 -12.12 6.90
CA GLY A 21 2.51 -12.18 5.70
C GLY A 21 2.03 -11.23 4.62
N ARG A 22 2.76 -11.21 3.51
CA ARG A 22 2.47 -10.38 2.34
C ARG A 22 2.09 -11.26 1.16
N ILE A 23 0.99 -10.96 0.49
CA ILE A 23 0.64 -11.69 -0.74
C ILE A 23 1.64 -11.31 -1.83
N VAL A 24 2.37 -12.29 -2.35
CA VAL A 24 3.37 -12.12 -3.42
C VAL A 24 2.96 -12.83 -4.72
N GLY A 25 1.91 -13.64 -4.68
CA GLY A 25 1.34 -14.29 -5.85
C GLY A 25 -0.16 -14.54 -5.74
N VAL A 26 -0.84 -14.63 -6.88
CA VAL A 26 -2.28 -14.91 -6.97
C VAL A 26 -2.58 -16.01 -7.97
N TYR A 27 -3.32 -17.01 -7.51
CA TYR A 27 -4.00 -18.03 -8.33
C TYR A 27 -5.51 -17.80 -8.36
N SER A 28 -6.25 -18.65 -9.08
CA SER A 28 -7.72 -18.64 -9.10
C SER A 28 -8.31 -18.79 -7.70
N SER A 29 -7.89 -19.78 -6.93
CA SER A 29 -8.41 -20.12 -5.59
C SER A 29 -7.43 -19.88 -4.43
N LEU A 30 -6.15 -19.63 -4.71
CA LEU A 30 -5.09 -19.50 -3.70
C LEU A 30 -4.40 -18.12 -3.76
N TYR A 31 -3.83 -17.71 -2.64
CA TYR A 31 -2.78 -16.70 -2.56
C TYR A 31 -1.44 -17.37 -2.23
N LEU A 32 -0.38 -16.91 -2.86
CA LEU A 32 1.00 -17.18 -2.42
C LEU A 32 1.40 -16.04 -1.49
N VAL A 33 1.78 -16.37 -0.26
CA VAL A 33 2.08 -15.42 0.80
C VAL A 33 3.50 -15.64 1.30
N GLU A 34 4.27 -14.56 1.32
CA GLU A 34 5.54 -14.45 2.02
C GLU A 34 5.25 -14.24 3.51
N VAL A 35 5.64 -15.20 4.34
CA VAL A 35 5.33 -15.21 5.78
C VAL A 35 6.60 -14.93 6.57
N GLU A 36 6.58 -13.90 7.42
CA GLU A 36 7.73 -13.57 8.26
C GLU A 36 7.94 -14.64 9.35
N GLY A 37 9.20 -15.03 9.58
CA GLY A 37 9.59 -15.87 10.71
C GLY A 37 9.37 -17.38 10.56
N LEU A 38 8.93 -17.87 9.39
CA LEU A 38 8.88 -19.30 9.08
C LEU A 38 10.09 -19.70 8.23
N THR A 39 10.89 -20.66 8.72
CA THR A 39 12.14 -21.10 8.07
C THR A 39 11.97 -22.32 7.14
N ARG A 40 10.78 -22.92 7.06
CA ARG A 40 10.51 -24.11 6.23
C ARG A 40 9.18 -24.03 5.50
N GLY A 41 9.15 -23.26 4.43
CA GLY A 41 8.10 -23.20 3.43
C GLY A 41 8.17 -24.38 2.46
N HIS A 42 7.04 -24.65 1.82
CA HIS A 42 6.84 -25.77 0.91
C HIS A 42 7.41 -25.43 -0.48
N ASP A 43 8.40 -26.19 -0.94
CA ASP A 43 9.09 -26.06 -2.24
C ASP A 43 8.31 -26.66 -3.43
N GLY A 44 7.15 -27.27 -3.17
CA GLY A 44 6.54 -28.26 -4.06
C GLY A 44 5.43 -27.82 -5.04
N PHE A 45 5.13 -26.53 -5.23
CA PHE A 45 4.12 -26.13 -6.23
C PHE A 45 4.76 -25.43 -7.44
N ASN A 46 4.39 -25.88 -8.63
CA ASN A 46 4.77 -25.27 -9.89
C ASN A 46 4.19 -23.84 -9.97
N TYR A 47 5.04 -22.85 -10.26
CA TYR A 47 4.64 -21.43 -10.41
C TYR A 47 3.93 -21.13 -11.75
N ASN A 48 3.76 -22.12 -12.63
CA ASN A 48 3.06 -21.96 -13.89
C ASN A 48 1.62 -21.45 -13.67
N GLY A 49 1.29 -20.33 -14.31
CA GLY A 49 -0.03 -19.69 -14.21
C GLY A 49 -0.25 -18.84 -12.96
N LEU A 50 0.77 -18.65 -12.12
CA LEU A 50 0.74 -17.72 -11.00
C LEU A 50 0.96 -16.28 -11.50
N LEU A 51 0.08 -15.36 -11.14
CA LEU A 51 0.37 -13.94 -11.28
C LEU A 51 1.20 -13.52 -10.07
N LEU A 52 2.47 -13.19 -10.29
CA LEU A 52 3.39 -12.73 -9.26
C LEU A 52 3.34 -11.21 -9.09
N LEU A 53 3.76 -10.76 -7.91
CA LEU A 53 4.09 -9.35 -7.67
C LEU A 53 5.21 -8.94 -8.62
N ASP A 54 5.13 -7.73 -9.20
CA ASP A 54 6.13 -7.26 -10.16
C ASP A 54 7.55 -7.35 -9.59
N GLY A 55 8.44 -8.00 -10.35
CA GLY A 55 9.84 -8.21 -9.95
C GLY A 55 10.07 -9.28 -8.88
N TYR A 56 9.04 -10.02 -8.46
CA TYR A 56 9.17 -11.06 -7.45
C TYR A 56 9.65 -12.39 -8.05
N ASP A 57 10.77 -12.92 -7.56
CA ASP A 57 11.28 -14.25 -7.89
C ASP A 57 11.07 -15.21 -6.71
N PRO A 58 10.16 -16.20 -6.81
CA PRO A 58 9.92 -17.15 -5.74
C PRO A 58 10.98 -18.26 -5.66
N LYS A 59 11.90 -18.36 -6.62
CA LYS A 59 12.85 -19.48 -6.71
C LYS A 59 13.81 -19.49 -5.51
N GLY A 60 13.88 -20.63 -4.81
CA GLY A 60 14.80 -20.83 -3.68
C GLY A 60 14.37 -20.16 -2.37
N ARG A 61 13.18 -19.54 -2.34
CA ARG A 61 12.60 -18.94 -1.12
C ARG A 61 11.95 -20.03 -0.26
N THR A 62 12.23 -19.99 1.05
CA THR A 62 11.70 -20.95 2.04
C THR A 62 10.68 -20.31 2.97
N ASP A 63 10.23 -19.11 2.69
CA ASP A 63 9.27 -18.35 3.50
C ASP A 63 7.92 -18.18 2.78
N LEU A 64 7.71 -18.94 1.71
CA LEU A 64 6.52 -18.88 0.86
C LEU A 64 5.52 -19.98 1.19
N TRP A 65 4.26 -19.60 1.30
CA TRP A 65 3.16 -20.51 1.62
C TRP A 65 1.91 -20.21 0.80
N TYR A 66 1.24 -21.26 0.35
CA TYR A 66 -0.07 -21.15 -0.28
C TYR A 66 -1.17 -21.16 0.77
N TYR A 67 -2.08 -20.20 0.65
CA TYR A 67 -3.28 -20.14 1.47
C TYR A 67 -4.52 -20.07 0.59
N PRO A 68 -5.60 -20.79 0.92
CA PRO A 68 -6.87 -20.56 0.27
C PRO A 68 -7.35 -19.14 0.58
N LYS A 69 -7.90 -18.45 -0.43
CA LYS A 69 -8.36 -17.06 -0.29
C LYS A 69 -9.35 -16.86 0.86
N THR A 70 -10.11 -17.90 1.19
CA THR A 70 -11.09 -17.92 2.29
C THR A 70 -10.46 -17.99 3.68
N ALA A 71 -9.21 -18.40 3.81
CA ALA A 71 -8.50 -18.55 5.09
C ALA A 71 -7.62 -17.33 5.44
N LEU A 72 -7.63 -16.29 4.59
CA LEU A 72 -6.86 -15.07 4.81
C LEU A 72 -7.77 -13.87 4.97
N THR A 73 -7.43 -13.05 5.96
CA THR A 73 -8.01 -11.72 6.11
C THR A 73 -6.98 -10.69 5.64
N VAL A 74 -7.34 -9.85 4.67
CA VAL A 74 -6.49 -8.74 4.23
C VAL A 74 -6.50 -7.66 5.31
N VAL A 75 -5.34 -7.37 5.88
CA VAL A 75 -5.16 -6.38 6.95
C VAL A 75 -4.75 -5.03 6.40
N SER A 76 -3.98 -5.01 5.30
CA SER A 76 -3.62 -3.78 4.61
C SER A 76 -3.47 -4.05 3.12
N ALA A 77 -4.24 -3.36 2.27
CA ALA A 77 -4.02 -3.37 0.83
C ALA A 77 -2.87 -2.41 0.48
N PRO A 78 -2.06 -2.71 -0.56
CA PRO A 78 -1.03 -1.78 -1.01
C PRO A 78 -1.66 -0.45 -1.43
N ALA A 79 -0.93 0.63 -1.20
CA ALA A 79 -1.35 1.95 -1.62
C ALA A 79 -1.56 1.99 -3.13
N ARG A 80 -2.74 2.44 -3.58
CA ARG A 80 -3.09 2.53 -4.99
C ARG A 80 -2.72 3.88 -5.57
N GLU A 81 -2.25 3.89 -6.82
CA GLU A 81 -2.04 5.13 -7.54
C GLU A 81 -3.38 5.86 -7.79
N PRO A 82 -3.45 7.17 -7.52
CA PRO A 82 -4.62 7.97 -7.85
C PRO A 82 -4.77 8.15 -9.36
N THR A 83 -6.01 8.08 -9.86
CA THR A 83 -6.34 8.36 -11.26
C THR A 83 -6.61 9.84 -11.51
N ALA A 84 -7.11 10.56 -10.49
CA ALA A 84 -7.39 11.99 -10.58
C ALA A 84 -6.08 12.78 -10.75
N PRO A 85 -5.94 13.63 -11.79
CA PRO A 85 -4.67 14.29 -12.12
C PRO A 85 -4.09 15.11 -10.96
N MET A 86 -4.93 15.87 -10.26
CA MET A 86 -4.47 16.70 -9.15
C MET A 86 -4.02 15.87 -7.94
N THR A 87 -4.74 14.79 -7.63
CA THR A 87 -4.38 13.87 -6.54
C THR A 87 -3.05 13.18 -6.83
N LYS A 88 -2.83 12.81 -8.10
CA LYS A 88 -1.55 12.28 -8.58
C LYS A 88 -0.41 13.27 -8.43
N SER A 89 -0.59 14.51 -8.89
CA SER A 89 0.44 15.56 -8.74
C SER A 89 0.79 15.84 -7.28
N VAL A 90 -0.20 15.79 -6.37
CA VAL A 90 0.02 15.93 -4.92
C VAL A 90 0.86 14.76 -4.38
N LEU A 91 0.56 13.53 -4.78
CA LEU A 91 1.35 12.36 -4.40
C LEU A 91 2.78 12.44 -4.91
N ASP A 92 2.97 12.84 -6.17
CA ASP A 92 4.31 12.99 -6.76
C ASP A 92 5.13 14.05 -6.03
N LEU A 93 4.51 15.17 -5.64
CA LEU A 93 5.18 16.20 -4.85
C LEU A 93 5.52 15.71 -3.44
N LEU A 94 4.61 14.98 -2.79
CA LEU A 94 4.86 14.34 -1.50
C LEU A 94 6.02 13.34 -1.57
N ARG A 95 6.09 12.50 -2.61
CA ARG A 95 7.20 11.56 -2.83
C ARG A 95 8.54 12.26 -3.01
N ARG A 96 8.56 13.36 -3.77
CA ARG A 96 9.79 14.12 -4.02
C ARG A 96 10.28 14.90 -2.79
N LYS A 97 9.35 15.47 -2.01
CA LYS A 97 9.69 16.42 -0.93
C LYS A 97 9.60 15.82 0.47
N GLY A 98 8.97 14.65 0.62
CA GLY A 98 8.64 14.00 1.88
C GLY A 98 7.48 14.65 2.63
N ALA A 99 7.33 15.98 2.57
CA ALA A 99 6.24 16.69 3.22
C ALA A 99 5.80 17.95 2.47
N ILE A 100 4.52 18.31 2.61
CA ILE A 100 3.93 19.52 2.02
C ILE A 100 2.93 20.20 2.96
N THR A 101 2.83 21.52 2.85
CA THR A 101 1.80 22.36 3.48
C THR A 101 0.78 22.84 2.44
N SER A 102 -0.37 23.35 2.89
CA SER A 102 -1.38 23.94 1.99
C SER A 102 -0.83 25.11 1.17
N LEU A 103 0.03 25.95 1.77
CA LEU A 103 0.61 27.10 1.08
C LEU A 103 1.57 26.67 -0.04
N GLU A 104 2.40 25.66 0.22
CA GLU A 104 3.31 25.10 -0.79
C GLU A 104 2.54 24.43 -1.93
N ALA A 105 1.51 23.63 -1.61
CA ALA A 105 0.68 22.99 -2.62
C ALA A 105 -0.06 24.01 -3.51
N GLN A 106 -0.51 25.12 -2.92
CA GLN A 106 -1.11 26.22 -3.68
C GLN A 106 -0.07 26.95 -4.54
N GLY A 107 1.14 27.16 -4.04
CA GLY A 107 2.23 27.83 -4.77
C GLY A 107 2.71 27.03 -5.97
N VAL A 108 2.95 25.72 -5.77
CA VAL A 108 3.58 24.84 -6.78
C VAL A 108 2.55 24.23 -7.72
N LEU A 109 1.45 23.69 -7.20
CA LEU A 109 0.48 22.92 -7.98
C LEU A 109 -0.84 23.65 -8.24
N ARG A 110 -0.99 24.88 -7.73
CA ARG A 110 -2.28 25.61 -7.69
C ARG A 110 -3.40 24.82 -7.00
N CYS A 111 -3.04 23.91 -6.10
CA CYS A 111 -4.00 23.08 -5.37
C CYS A 111 -4.58 23.84 -4.18
N ARG A 112 -5.82 24.33 -4.30
CA ARG A 112 -6.52 25.04 -3.20
C ARG A 112 -7.15 24.10 -2.17
N GLN A 113 -7.39 22.84 -2.54
CA GLN A 113 -8.08 21.85 -1.71
C GLN A 113 -7.13 20.70 -1.32
N LEU A 114 -5.94 21.03 -0.82
CA LEU A 114 -4.96 20.02 -0.41
C LEU A 114 -5.53 18.99 0.60
N PRO A 115 -6.28 19.38 1.66
CA PRO A 115 -6.82 18.42 2.62
C PRO A 115 -7.71 17.35 1.98
N ALA A 116 -8.50 17.72 0.97
CA ALA A 116 -9.35 16.79 0.24
C ALA A 116 -8.53 15.77 -0.58
N ARG A 117 -7.44 16.23 -1.21
CA ARG A 117 -6.51 15.35 -1.95
C ARG A 117 -5.77 14.39 -1.03
N VAL A 118 -5.33 14.88 0.13
CA VAL A 118 -4.69 14.03 1.16
C VAL A 118 -5.67 12.98 1.69
N LEU A 119 -6.93 13.34 1.95
CA LEU A 119 -7.95 12.38 2.36
C LEU A 119 -8.17 11.29 1.32
N GLU A 120 -8.19 11.64 0.04
CA GLU A 120 -8.28 10.70 -1.07
C GLU A 120 -7.07 9.75 -1.11
N LEU A 121 -5.85 10.28 -0.95
CA LEU A 121 -4.63 9.47 -0.86
C LEU A 121 -4.64 8.51 0.33
N LYS A 122 -5.10 8.96 1.51
CA LYS A 122 -5.28 8.09 2.68
C LYS A 122 -6.26 6.95 2.40
N ARG A 123 -7.38 7.25 1.72
CA ARG A 123 -8.36 6.23 1.30
C ARG A 123 -7.80 5.25 0.26
N LEU A 124 -6.85 5.70 -0.55
CA LEU A 124 -6.11 4.84 -1.48
C LEU A 124 -5.01 4.01 -0.78
N GLY A 125 -4.81 4.16 0.54
CA GLY A 125 -3.85 3.38 1.32
C GLY A 125 -2.49 4.04 1.49
N HIS A 126 -2.30 5.28 1.04
CA HIS A 126 -1.04 6.00 1.28
C HIS A 126 -0.96 6.43 2.75
N LYS A 127 0.16 6.07 3.41
CA LYS A 127 0.43 6.46 4.79
C LYS A 127 0.87 7.93 4.84
N ILE A 128 -0.06 8.80 5.22
CA ILE A 128 0.21 10.24 5.35
C ILE A 128 -0.08 10.70 6.77
N VAL A 129 0.95 11.20 7.46
CA VAL A 129 0.82 11.78 8.80
C VAL A 129 0.55 13.28 8.70
N THR A 130 -0.34 13.77 9.57
CA THR A 130 -0.64 15.20 9.67
C THR A 130 0.00 15.74 10.94
N GLU A 131 0.98 16.62 10.78
CA GLU A 131 1.60 17.38 11.87
C GLU A 131 0.95 18.77 11.93
N LEU A 132 0.42 19.15 13.11
CA LEU A 132 -0.07 20.51 13.33
C LEU A 132 1.08 21.38 13.85
N LYS A 133 1.36 22.47 13.15
CA LYS A 133 2.38 23.45 13.50
C LYS A 133 1.74 24.80 13.79
N VAL A 134 2.48 25.64 14.51
CA VAL A 134 2.11 27.03 14.81
C VAL A 134 3.18 27.92 14.20
N ASP A 135 2.77 28.95 13.47
CA ASP A 135 3.69 29.94 12.91
C ASP A 135 4.01 31.05 13.93
N PRO A 136 4.96 31.96 13.63
CA PRO A 136 5.29 33.07 14.53
C PRO A 136 4.14 34.05 14.81
N THR A 137 3.08 34.05 13.98
CA THR A 137 1.89 34.88 14.21
C THR A 137 0.87 34.20 15.13
N GLY A 138 1.13 32.97 15.55
CA GLY A 138 0.22 32.15 16.34
C GLY A 138 -0.80 31.37 15.50
N GLN A 139 -0.77 31.50 14.18
CA GLN A 139 -1.68 30.81 13.29
C GLN A 139 -1.26 29.34 13.17
N LYS A 140 -2.24 28.44 13.36
CA LYS A 140 -2.02 26.99 13.21
C LYS A 140 -2.13 26.60 11.75
N TYR A 141 -1.27 25.68 11.31
CA TYR A 141 -1.32 25.10 9.98
C TYR A 141 -0.97 23.60 10.02
N ALA A 142 -1.45 22.87 9.02
CA ALA A 142 -1.17 21.45 8.86
C ALA A 142 0.00 21.24 7.89
N ARG A 143 0.91 20.33 8.26
CA ARG A 143 1.97 19.80 7.41
C ARG A 143 1.73 18.30 7.23
N TYR A 144 1.71 17.85 5.98
CA TYR A 144 1.43 16.46 5.63
C TYR A 144 2.72 15.78 5.23
N HIS A 145 3.01 14.63 5.85
CA HIS A 145 4.23 13.85 5.65
C HIS A 145 3.86 12.52 5.02
N LEU A 146 4.53 12.15 3.92
CA LEU A 146 4.43 10.81 3.37
C LEU A 146 5.40 9.91 4.15
N GLU A 147 4.87 8.88 4.81
CA GLU A 147 5.71 7.84 5.37
C GLU A 147 6.14 6.91 4.25
N VAL A 148 7.44 6.64 4.17
CA VAL A 148 7.95 5.61 3.27
C VAL A 148 7.47 4.27 3.80
N ALA A 149 6.73 3.54 2.95
CA ALA A 149 6.26 2.20 3.26
C ALA A 149 7.41 1.18 3.19
#